data_AF-A0A8S3VCN6-F1
#
_entry.id   AF-A0A8S3VCN6-F1
#
_cell.length_a   1.000
_cell.length_b   1.000
_cell.length_c   1.000
_cell.angle_alpha   90.00
_cell.angle_beta   90.00
_cell.angle_gamma   90.00
#
_symmetry.space_group_name_H-M   'P 1'
#
loop_
_entity.id
_entity.type
_entity.pdbx_description
1 polymer ?
#
loop_
_entity_poly.entity_id
_entity_poly.type
_entity_poly.pdbx_seq_one_letter_code
_entity_poly.pdbx_strand_id
1 'polypeptide(L)'
;MRQCDSIAVPQASQFNWRLAAKSGREKPRYIIVAFQTNKSGDQTHNAAVFDHCRLRNIHVTLNAERYPAVDYNAAFNENRIARVFKEASDFRKKFHNMDSLLSNGGINPSDFIDLYPLFVIDVSHQSERLKESTVDIQIRAEFARNVPANTEAFALVISDRILQFESDGQKMNVVY
;
A
#
# COMPACT_ATOMS: atom_id res chain seq x y z
N MET A 1 -11.19 3.25 8.21
CA MET A 1 -11.40 4.18 7.06
C MET A 1 -10.52 3.74 5.90
N ARG A 2 -10.96 3.99 4.66
CA ARG A 2 -10.15 3.78 3.45
C ARG A 2 -10.00 5.12 2.74
N GLN A 3 -8.77 5.52 2.41
CA GLN A 3 -8.48 6.71 1.62
C GLN A 3 -7.63 6.31 0.43
N CYS A 4 -7.97 6.82 -0.76
CA CYS A 4 -7.20 6.63 -1.97
C CYS A 4 -6.76 7.99 -2.49
N ASP A 5 -5.46 8.14 -2.72
CA ASP A 5 -4.88 9.30 -3.38
C ASP A 5 -4.17 8.83 -4.67
N SER A 6 -3.95 9.74 -5.62
CA SER A 6 -3.12 9.48 -6.81
C SER A 6 -2.22 10.66 -7.14
N ILE A 7 -1.12 10.39 -7.83
CA ILE A 7 -0.18 11.42 -8.30
C ILE A 7 0.57 10.95 -9.55
N ALA A 8 0.91 11.88 -10.44
CA ALA A 8 1.81 11.61 -11.55
C ALA A 8 3.22 11.23 -11.04
N VAL A 9 3.80 10.20 -11.64
CA VAL A 9 5.16 9.74 -11.37
C VAL A 9 6.12 10.36 -12.39
N PRO A 10 7.17 11.09 -11.95
CA PRO A 10 8.16 11.62 -12.87
C PRO A 10 8.94 10.47 -13.54
N GLN A 11 9.50 10.74 -14.72
CA GLN A 11 10.36 9.79 -15.44
C GLN A 11 11.75 9.64 -14.78
N ALA A 12 11.77 9.11 -13.58
CA ALA A 12 12.95 8.92 -12.75
C ALA A 12 13.00 7.47 -12.25
N SER A 13 14.18 7.02 -11.82
CA SER A 13 14.37 5.71 -11.19
C SER A 13 14.03 5.72 -9.70
N GLN A 14 13.75 6.88 -9.12
CA GLN A 14 13.36 7.07 -7.73
C GLN A 14 12.10 7.92 -7.66
N PHE A 15 11.20 7.57 -6.75
CA PHE A 15 9.94 8.26 -6.53
C PHE A 15 9.70 8.39 -5.03
N ASN A 16 9.39 9.61 -4.59
CA ASN A 16 9.04 9.91 -3.20
C ASN A 16 7.70 10.62 -3.20
N TRP A 17 6.79 10.15 -2.36
CA TRP A 17 5.44 10.68 -2.28
C TRP A 17 4.98 10.76 -0.83
N ARG A 18 4.62 11.96 -0.42
CA ARG A 18 4.03 12.23 0.89
C ARG A 18 2.51 12.22 0.78
N LEU A 19 1.85 11.34 1.51
CA LEU A 19 0.39 11.31 1.59
C LEU A 19 -0.10 12.35 2.60
N ALA A 20 -1.40 12.68 2.52
CA ALA A 20 -2.02 13.57 3.48
C ALA A 20 -1.89 13.02 4.90
N ALA A 21 -1.49 13.90 5.83
CA ALA A 21 -1.28 13.56 7.22
C ALA A 21 -2.56 13.02 7.87
N LYS A 22 -2.45 11.94 8.65
CA LYS A 22 -3.60 11.30 9.31
C LYS A 22 -3.69 11.70 10.78
N SER A 23 -4.89 11.93 11.28
CA SER A 23 -5.13 12.07 12.72
C SER A 23 -4.75 10.76 13.43
N GLY A 24 -4.15 10.84 14.61
CA GLY A 24 -3.69 9.66 15.38
C GLY A 24 -4.80 8.65 15.72
N ARG A 25 -6.07 9.04 15.62
CA ARG A 25 -7.24 8.17 15.81
C ARG A 25 -7.48 7.19 14.65
N GLU A 26 -6.96 7.47 13.46
CA GLU A 26 -6.98 6.56 12.31
C GLU A 26 -5.62 5.88 12.19
N LYS A 27 -5.49 4.68 12.77
CA LYS A 27 -4.24 3.91 12.77
C LYS A 27 -4.09 3.19 11.42
N PRO A 28 -3.15 3.58 10.52
CA PRO A 28 -2.97 2.93 9.23
C PRO A 28 -2.53 1.48 9.43
N ARG A 29 -3.17 0.49 8.84
CA ARG A 29 -2.82 -0.92 8.98
C ARG A 29 -2.17 -1.49 7.73
N TYR A 30 -2.64 -1.09 6.57
CA TYR A 30 -2.06 -1.46 5.28
C TYR A 30 -2.01 -0.25 4.37
N ILE A 31 -0.93 -0.17 3.59
CA ILE A 31 -0.78 0.79 2.50
C ILE A 31 -0.53 -0.02 1.24
N ILE A 32 -1.40 0.14 0.25
CA ILE A 32 -1.31 -0.56 -1.03
C ILE A 32 -0.94 0.47 -2.09
N VAL A 33 0.16 0.24 -2.79
CA VAL A 33 0.62 1.11 -3.87
C VAL A 33 0.54 0.38 -5.20
N ALA A 34 0.07 1.07 -6.23
CA ALA A 34 0.02 0.54 -7.59
C ALA A 34 0.34 1.64 -8.60
N PHE A 35 0.78 1.24 -9.79
CA PHE A 35 1.16 2.17 -10.86
C PHE A 35 0.38 1.83 -12.13
N GLN A 36 0.04 2.84 -12.93
CA GLN A 36 -0.54 2.67 -14.26
C GLN A 36 0.14 3.58 -15.25
N THR A 37 0.44 3.08 -16.44
CA THR A 37 1.09 3.82 -17.52
C THR A 37 0.17 3.91 -18.72
N ASN A 38 -0.11 5.15 -19.18
CA ASN A 38 -0.96 5.42 -20.35
C ASN A 38 -2.40 4.84 -20.26
N LYS A 39 -2.97 4.71 -19.06
CA LYS A 39 -4.34 4.18 -18.86
C LYS A 39 -5.33 5.20 -18.28
N SER A 40 -4.82 6.29 -17.69
CA SER A 40 -5.66 7.31 -17.07
C SER A 40 -6.42 8.11 -18.14
N GLY A 41 -7.75 8.19 -18.00
CA GLY A 41 -8.63 8.95 -18.91
C GLY A 41 -8.89 8.31 -20.28
N ASP A 42 -8.44 7.07 -20.52
CA ASP A 42 -8.62 6.37 -21.78
C ASP A 42 -9.59 5.18 -21.63
N GLN A 43 -10.74 5.25 -22.31
CA GLN A 43 -11.79 4.23 -22.26
C GLN A 43 -11.46 2.96 -23.05
N THR A 44 -10.41 2.98 -23.87
CA THR A 44 -9.95 1.81 -24.63
C THR A 44 -9.06 0.88 -23.82
N HIS A 45 -8.56 1.36 -22.66
CA HIS A 45 -7.71 0.61 -21.77
C HIS A 45 -8.45 0.16 -20.51
N ASN A 46 -8.10 -1.02 -20.00
CA ASN A 46 -8.67 -1.52 -18.75
C ASN A 46 -8.02 -0.84 -17.54
N ALA A 47 -8.77 0.05 -16.87
CA ALA A 47 -8.34 0.76 -15.68
C ALA A 47 -8.13 -0.13 -14.43
N ALA A 48 -8.47 -1.42 -14.48
CA ALA A 48 -8.18 -2.37 -13.40
C ALA A 48 -6.80 -3.05 -13.54
N VAL A 49 -6.08 -2.80 -14.64
CA VAL A 49 -4.76 -3.39 -14.92
C VAL A 49 -3.64 -2.44 -14.50
N PHE A 50 -2.71 -2.93 -13.69
CA PHE A 50 -1.59 -2.16 -13.15
C PHE A 50 -0.26 -2.60 -13.78
N ASP A 51 0.75 -1.74 -13.71
CA ASP A 51 2.08 -1.95 -14.28
C ASP A 51 3.13 -2.04 -13.18
N HIS A 52 4.00 -3.05 -13.26
CA HIS A 52 5.02 -3.25 -12.24
C HIS A 52 6.15 -2.22 -12.30
N CYS A 53 6.24 -1.44 -13.38
CA CYS A 53 7.22 -0.37 -13.62
C CYS A 53 8.69 -0.74 -13.36
N ARG A 54 9.01 -2.05 -13.37
CA ARG A 54 10.30 -2.63 -12.95
C ARG A 54 10.71 -2.17 -11.54
N LEU A 55 9.76 -2.09 -10.61
CA LEU A 55 10.03 -1.79 -9.21
C LEU A 55 11.07 -2.77 -8.65
N ARG A 56 12.06 -2.24 -7.93
CA ARG A 56 13.04 -3.00 -7.15
C ARG A 56 12.68 -3.01 -5.68
N ASN A 57 12.47 -1.82 -5.13
CA ASN A 57 12.18 -1.62 -3.72
C ASN A 57 11.04 -0.63 -3.57
N ILE A 58 10.22 -0.85 -2.56
CA ILE A 58 9.25 0.12 -2.08
C ILE A 58 9.19 -0.01 -0.56
N HIS A 59 9.12 1.12 0.12
CA HIS A 59 8.86 1.17 1.54
C HIS A 59 8.04 2.40 1.87
N VAL A 60 7.39 2.33 3.02
CA VAL A 60 6.71 3.44 3.66
C VAL A 60 7.47 3.81 4.91
N THR A 61 7.63 5.10 5.15
CA THR A 61 8.00 5.64 6.45
C THR A 61 6.74 6.21 7.11
N LEU A 62 6.40 5.70 8.29
CA LEU A 62 5.43 6.32 9.20
C LEU A 62 6.20 7.16 10.22
N ASN A 63 6.10 8.48 10.12
CA ASN A 63 6.95 9.45 10.82
C ASN A 63 8.45 9.19 10.57
N ALA A 64 9.10 8.37 11.39
CA ALA A 64 10.52 8.00 11.27
C ALA A 64 10.76 6.48 11.12
N GLU A 65 9.71 5.65 11.23
CA GLU A 65 9.83 4.20 11.23
C GLU A 65 9.49 3.62 9.85
N ARG A 66 10.29 2.69 9.37
CA ARG A 66 10.26 2.18 7.98
C ARG A 66 9.60 0.79 7.89
N TYR A 67 8.74 0.61 6.90
CA TYR A 67 8.06 -0.65 6.59
C TYR A 67 8.08 -0.97 5.08
N PRO A 68 8.42 -2.21 4.68
CA PRO A 68 9.10 -3.19 5.50
C PRO A 68 10.49 -2.69 5.92
N ALA A 69 11.03 -3.22 7.01
CA ALA A 69 12.36 -2.88 7.49
C ALA A 69 13.47 -3.36 6.53
N VAL A 70 13.19 -4.37 5.70
CA VAL A 70 14.13 -4.98 4.75
C VAL A 70 13.64 -4.77 3.33
N ASP A 71 14.57 -4.43 2.43
CA ASP A 71 14.32 -4.26 1.01
C ASP A 71 13.80 -5.54 0.33
N TYR A 72 12.85 -5.37 -0.59
CA TYR A 72 12.31 -6.48 -1.40
C TYR A 72 13.32 -7.02 -2.41
N ASN A 73 14.20 -6.16 -2.94
CA ASN A 73 15.17 -6.49 -4.00
C ASN A 73 14.52 -7.19 -5.20
N ALA A 74 13.31 -6.76 -5.57
CA ALA A 74 12.55 -7.37 -6.64
C ALA A 74 13.25 -7.20 -7.99
N ALA A 75 13.09 -8.18 -8.86
CA ALA A 75 13.49 -8.12 -10.27
C ALA A 75 12.49 -8.90 -11.12
N PHE A 76 11.50 -8.16 -11.64
CA PHE A 76 10.40 -8.70 -12.43
C PHE A 76 10.89 -9.46 -13.68
N ASN A 77 11.92 -8.95 -14.36
CA ASN A 77 12.50 -9.59 -15.54
C ASN A 77 13.25 -10.91 -15.22
N GLU A 78 13.68 -11.10 -13.98
CA GLU A 78 14.40 -12.30 -13.51
C GLU A 78 13.49 -13.20 -12.66
N ASN A 79 12.17 -12.92 -12.67
CA ASN A 79 11.16 -13.59 -11.85
C ASN A 79 11.45 -13.60 -10.33
N ARG A 80 12.29 -12.67 -9.84
CA ARG A 80 12.53 -12.48 -8.40
C ARG A 80 11.43 -11.61 -7.80
N ILE A 81 10.23 -12.16 -7.71
CA ILE A 81 9.03 -11.46 -7.20
C ILE A 81 8.40 -12.14 -5.98
N ALA A 82 8.96 -13.24 -5.50
CA ALA A 82 8.34 -14.08 -4.46
C ALA A 82 7.90 -13.30 -3.22
N ARG A 83 8.69 -12.34 -2.73
CA ARG A 83 8.33 -11.53 -1.56
C ARG A 83 7.20 -10.55 -1.83
N VAL A 84 7.24 -9.80 -2.93
CA VAL A 84 6.18 -8.84 -3.26
C VAL A 84 4.87 -9.56 -3.59
N PHE A 85 4.94 -10.67 -4.31
CA PHE A 85 3.78 -11.53 -4.58
C PHE A 85 3.20 -12.11 -3.29
N LYS A 86 4.05 -12.62 -2.39
CA LYS A 86 3.60 -13.17 -1.11
C LYS A 86 2.84 -12.15 -0.27
N GLU A 87 3.32 -10.91 -0.15
CA GLU A 87 2.59 -9.87 0.59
C GLU A 87 1.24 -9.55 -0.05
N ALA A 88 1.16 -9.50 -1.38
CA ALA A 88 -0.10 -9.29 -2.09
C ALA A 88 -1.09 -10.46 -1.91
N SER A 89 -0.63 -11.71 -2.01
CA SER A 89 -1.45 -12.90 -1.81
C SER A 89 -1.91 -13.08 -0.37
N ASP A 90 -1.02 -12.84 0.60
CA ASP A 90 -1.32 -12.98 2.03
C ASP A 90 -2.21 -11.82 2.54
N PHE A 91 -2.27 -10.69 1.85
CA PHE A 91 -3.08 -9.54 2.26
C PHE A 91 -4.54 -9.91 2.54
N ARG A 92 -5.21 -10.60 1.61
CA ARG A 92 -6.63 -10.98 1.78
C ARG A 92 -6.81 -11.90 2.97
N LYS A 93 -5.90 -12.86 3.13
CA LYS A 93 -5.86 -13.79 4.26
C LYS A 93 -5.75 -13.04 5.59
N LYS A 94 -4.74 -12.17 5.72
CA LYS A 94 -4.44 -11.41 6.94
C LYS A 94 -5.49 -10.33 7.25
N PHE A 95 -6.08 -9.72 6.23
CA PHE A 95 -7.05 -8.64 6.40
C PHE A 95 -8.45 -9.15 6.75
N HIS A 96 -8.90 -10.25 6.14
CA HIS A 96 -10.24 -10.81 6.37
C HIS A 96 -10.26 -12.02 7.33
N ASN A 97 -9.12 -12.43 7.89
CA ASN A 97 -8.98 -13.67 8.66
C ASN A 97 -9.58 -14.88 7.93
N MET A 98 -9.38 -14.95 6.62
CA MET A 98 -9.90 -16.01 5.76
C MET A 98 -8.92 -17.18 5.65
N ASP A 99 -9.44 -18.38 5.37
CA ASP A 99 -8.61 -19.54 5.06
C ASP A 99 -7.84 -19.31 3.74
N SER A 100 -6.59 -19.80 3.69
CA SER A 100 -5.73 -19.79 2.50
C SER A 100 -6.39 -20.35 1.23
N LEU A 101 -7.24 -21.37 1.36
CA LEU A 101 -7.93 -21.98 0.22
C LEU A 101 -8.99 -21.06 -0.40
N LEU A 102 -9.55 -20.15 0.40
CA LEU A 102 -10.56 -19.18 -0.03
C LEU A 102 -9.92 -17.81 -0.38
N SER A 103 -8.74 -17.51 0.17
CA SER A 103 -8.11 -16.19 0.07
C SER A 103 -7.23 -15.99 -1.16
N ASN A 104 -6.78 -17.07 -1.83
CA ASN A 104 -5.79 -16.97 -2.92
C ASN A 104 -6.31 -16.21 -4.16
N GLY A 105 -7.63 -16.01 -4.25
CA GLY A 105 -8.26 -15.16 -5.28
C GLY A 105 -8.01 -15.60 -6.73
N GLY A 106 -7.39 -16.76 -6.95
CA GLY A 106 -6.97 -17.27 -8.26
C GLY A 106 -5.78 -16.56 -8.89
N ILE A 107 -5.13 -15.60 -8.21
CA ILE A 107 -4.02 -14.82 -8.79
C ILE A 107 -2.74 -15.64 -8.69
N ASN A 108 -2.24 -16.12 -9.83
CA ASN A 108 -0.94 -16.76 -9.93
C ASN A 108 0.18 -15.71 -10.11
N PRO A 109 1.47 -16.09 -10.00
CA PRO A 109 2.57 -15.15 -10.15
C PRO A 109 2.62 -14.42 -11.50
N SER A 110 2.22 -15.06 -12.61
CA SER A 110 2.15 -14.41 -13.93
C SER A 110 1.06 -13.34 -13.97
N ASP A 111 -0.15 -13.64 -13.48
CA ASP A 111 -1.25 -12.67 -13.41
C ASP A 111 -0.88 -11.49 -12.50
N PHE A 112 -0.13 -11.75 -11.42
CA PHE A 112 0.40 -10.67 -10.58
C PHE A 112 1.36 -9.76 -11.35
N ILE A 113 2.25 -10.30 -12.18
CA ILE A 113 3.21 -9.50 -12.96
C ILE A 113 2.49 -8.70 -14.04
N ASP A 114 1.59 -9.35 -14.79
CA ASP A 114 1.02 -8.83 -16.03
C ASP A 114 -0.23 -7.99 -15.80
N LEU A 115 -1.00 -8.26 -14.73
CA LEU A 115 -2.30 -7.65 -14.51
C LEU A 115 -2.39 -6.88 -13.20
N TYR A 116 -1.87 -7.45 -12.10
CA TYR A 116 -2.13 -6.94 -10.75
C TYR A 116 -0.89 -6.76 -9.87
N PRO A 117 0.14 -6.01 -10.30
CA PRO A 117 1.32 -5.72 -9.47
C PRO A 117 0.96 -4.69 -8.37
N LEU A 118 0.23 -5.17 -7.36
CA LEU A 118 -0.17 -4.42 -6.18
C LEU A 118 0.87 -4.59 -5.09
N PHE A 119 1.51 -3.50 -4.69
CA PHE A 119 2.53 -3.51 -3.66
C PHE A 119 1.89 -3.28 -2.29
N VAL A 120 1.62 -4.36 -1.57
CA VAL A 120 1.03 -4.32 -0.24
C VAL A 120 2.12 -4.18 0.81
N ILE A 121 2.02 -3.13 1.63
CA ILE A 121 2.92 -2.85 2.74
C ILE A 121 2.11 -2.95 4.03
N ASP A 122 2.45 -3.95 4.83
CA ASP A 122 1.88 -4.18 6.16
C ASP A 122 2.56 -3.25 7.17
N VAL A 123 1.77 -2.34 7.75
CA VAL A 123 2.18 -1.39 8.79
C VAL A 123 1.44 -1.64 10.11
N SER A 124 0.79 -2.81 10.24
CA SER A 124 -0.02 -3.15 11.42
C SER A 124 0.80 -3.20 12.72
N HIS A 125 2.08 -3.57 12.63
CA HIS A 125 3.03 -3.66 13.74
C HIS A 125 3.69 -2.32 14.11
N GLN A 126 3.09 -1.19 13.71
CA GLN A 126 3.63 0.12 14.07
C GLN A 126 3.59 0.41 15.57
N SER A 127 4.49 1.30 16.00
CA SER A 127 4.57 1.74 17.39
C SER A 127 3.26 2.32 17.91
N GLU A 128 2.89 1.93 19.13
CA GLU A 128 1.72 2.45 19.85
C GLU A 128 1.83 3.97 20.14
N ARG A 129 3.06 4.52 20.14
CA ARG A 129 3.32 5.95 20.29
C ARG A 129 2.70 6.81 19.18
N LEU A 130 2.38 6.20 18.04
CA LEU A 130 1.77 6.91 16.90
C LEU A 130 0.29 7.29 17.16
N LYS A 131 -0.36 6.69 18.15
CA LYS A 131 -1.79 6.88 18.45
C LYS A 131 -2.17 8.30 18.87
N GLU A 132 -1.25 9.03 19.48
CA GLU A 132 -1.51 10.37 20.02
C GLU A 132 -1.06 11.50 19.09
N SER A 133 -0.36 11.15 18.01
CA SER A 133 0.26 12.10 17.09
C SER A 133 -0.37 12.06 15.71
N THR A 134 -0.27 13.16 14.97
CA THR A 134 -0.49 13.12 13.52
C THR A 134 0.52 12.17 12.87
N VAL A 135 0.04 11.25 12.03
CA VAL A 135 0.88 10.30 11.30
C VAL A 135 1.25 10.88 9.95
N ASP A 136 2.54 11.12 9.74
CA ASP A 136 3.15 11.45 8.45
C ASP A 136 3.46 10.18 7.67
N ILE A 137 2.93 10.05 6.47
CA ILE A 137 3.10 8.85 5.64
C ILE A 137 3.90 9.23 4.39
N GLN A 138 5.09 8.64 4.24
CA GLN A 138 5.96 8.85 3.08
C GLN A 138 6.20 7.52 2.36
N ILE A 139 5.77 7.42 1.12
CA ILE A 139 6.08 6.30 0.22
C ILE A 139 7.39 6.63 -0.51
N ARG A 140 8.31 5.67 -0.55
CA ARG A 140 9.52 5.73 -1.37
C ARG A 140 9.62 4.48 -2.22
N ALA A 141 9.83 4.68 -3.52
CA ALA A 141 9.95 3.61 -4.50
C ALA A 141 11.23 3.78 -5.32
N GLU A 142 11.87 2.66 -5.63
CA GLU A 142 13.05 2.56 -6.48
C GLU A 142 12.76 1.59 -7.61
N PHE A 143 13.10 2.01 -8.82
CA PHE A 143 12.86 1.26 -10.05
C PHE A 143 14.18 0.90 -10.72
N ALA A 144 14.20 -0.22 -11.44
CA ALA A 144 15.42 -0.68 -12.10
C ALA A 144 15.85 0.25 -13.26
N ARG A 145 14.93 1.08 -13.77
CA ARG A 145 15.11 2.06 -14.83
C ARG A 145 14.13 3.21 -14.60
N ASN A 146 14.29 4.31 -15.33
CA ASN A 146 13.31 5.39 -15.28
C ASN A 146 11.91 4.87 -15.61
N VAL A 147 10.94 5.31 -14.80
CA VAL A 147 9.53 5.01 -15.03
C VAL A 147 9.10 5.60 -16.39
N PRO A 148 8.24 4.91 -17.16
CA PRO A 148 7.72 5.45 -18.42
C PRO A 148 7.02 6.81 -18.27
N ALA A 149 6.87 7.53 -19.38
CA ALA A 149 6.05 8.74 -19.40
C ALA A 149 4.57 8.39 -19.11
N ASN A 150 3.82 9.36 -18.59
CA ASN A 150 2.40 9.23 -18.28
C ASN A 150 2.09 8.06 -17.32
N THR A 151 2.98 7.83 -16.36
CA THR A 151 2.71 6.92 -15.25
C THR A 151 2.04 7.67 -14.11
N GLU A 152 0.96 7.10 -13.59
CA GLU A 152 0.24 7.54 -12.40
C GLU A 152 0.41 6.51 -11.30
N ALA A 153 0.70 6.97 -10.07
CA ALA A 153 0.73 6.15 -8.88
C ALA A 153 -0.56 6.32 -8.10
N PHE A 154 -1.06 5.22 -7.54
CA PHE A 154 -2.21 5.18 -6.65
C PHE A 154 -1.77 4.62 -5.30
N ALA A 155 -2.25 5.22 -4.20
CA ALA A 155 -2.05 4.70 -2.86
C ALA A 155 -3.38 4.58 -2.13
N LEU A 156 -3.69 3.36 -1.69
CA LEU A 156 -4.81 3.07 -0.80
C LEU A 156 -4.30 2.87 0.62
N VAL A 157 -4.69 3.77 1.53
CA VAL A 157 -4.44 3.65 2.96
C VAL A 157 -5.67 3.04 3.63
N ILE A 158 -5.48 1.86 4.24
CA ILE A 158 -6.50 1.18 5.03
C ILE A 158 -6.15 1.39 6.50
N SER A 159 -7.02 2.09 7.23
CA SER A 159 -6.83 2.39 8.65
C SER A 159 -7.91 1.77 9.51
N ASP A 160 -7.51 1.29 10.69
CA ASP A 160 -8.44 0.94 11.76
C ASP A 160 -8.89 2.24 12.45
N ARG A 161 -10.16 2.31 12.83
CA ARG A 161 -10.66 3.41 13.66
C ARG A 161 -10.67 2.95 15.10
N ILE A 162 -9.98 3.69 15.96
CA ILE A 162 -10.04 3.46 17.40
C ILE A 162 -11.27 4.21 17.91
N LEU A 163 -12.23 3.46 18.46
CA LEU A 163 -13.34 4.04 19.20
C LEU A 163 -12.93 4.11 20.67
N GLN A 164 -12.95 5.30 21.24
CA GLN A 164 -12.75 5.47 22.68
C GLN A 164 -14.12 5.54 23.35
N PHE A 165 -14.29 4.74 24.39
CA PHE A 165 -15.49 4.76 25.22
C PHE A 165 -15.13 5.39 26.55
N GLU A 166 -15.91 6.39 26.96
CA GLU A 166 -15.82 6.98 28.29
C GLU A 166 -17.13 6.70 29.03
N SER A 167 -17.02 6.37 30.32
CA SER A 167 -18.17 6.06 31.17
C SER A 167 -18.10 6.89 32.45
N ASP A 168 -19.21 7.53 32.80
CA ASP A 168 -19.38 8.23 34.09
C ASP A 168 -19.93 7.30 35.18
N GLY A 169 -20.01 6.00 34.91
CA GLY A 169 -20.61 5.00 35.81
C GLY A 169 -22.12 4.82 35.64
N GLN A 170 -22.81 5.67 34.87
CA GLN A 170 -24.22 5.52 34.53
C GLN A 170 -24.47 5.31 33.03
N LYS A 171 -23.67 5.93 32.17
CA LYS A 171 -23.77 5.81 30.71
C LYS A 171 -22.40 5.72 30.06
N MET A 172 -22.30 4.86 29.04
CA MET A 172 -21.16 4.82 28.13
C MET A 172 -21.39 5.78 26.97
N ASN A 173 -20.42 6.68 26.76
CA ASN A 173 -20.38 7.60 25.63
C ASN A 173 -19.25 7.17 24.68
N VAL A 174 -19.53 7.27 23.37
CA VAL A 174 -18.50 7.12 22.35
C VAL A 174 -17.85 8.48 22.16
N VAL A 175 -16.55 8.56 22.43
CA VAL A 175 -15.74 9.74 22.18
C VAL A 175 -15.06 9.55 20.83
N TYR A 176 -15.51 10.34 19.86
CA TYR A 176 -14.95 10.39 18.51
C TYR A 176 -13.66 11.18 18.49
#